data_AF-A0A0C3BMK9-F1
#
_entry.id   AF-A0A0C3BMK9-F1
#
_cell.length_a   1.000
_cell.length_b   1.000
_cell.length_c   1.000
_cell.angle_alpha   90.00
_cell.angle_beta   90.00
_cell.angle_gamma   90.00
#
_symmetry.space_group_name_H-M   'P 1'
#
loop_
_entity.id
_entity.type
_entity.pdbx_description
1 polymer ?
#
loop_
_entity_poly.entity_id
_entity_poly.type
_entity_poly.pdbx_seq_one_letter_code
_entity_poly.pdbx_strand_id
1 'polypeptide(L)'
;MSSSHSNPKDWKIIETSSGGLERDFYNEKTGESTWYTPEGMSASDILAIPDAKKYWSTVEQVELYIREMAAQKAKYGGKDVKDQLEAKRKA
;
A
#
# COMPACT_ATOMS: atom_id res chain seq x y z
N MET A 1 16.52 -19.58 7.18
CA MET A 1 15.18 -19.32 6.61
C MET A 1 14.81 -17.90 6.96
N SER A 2 15.06 -16.96 6.05
CA SER A 2 15.10 -15.53 6.36
C SER A 2 13.76 -14.87 6.07
N SER A 3 12.88 -14.83 7.06
CA SER A 3 11.62 -14.08 7.01
C SER A 3 11.93 -12.58 7.01
N SER A 4 12.23 -12.01 5.85
CA SER A 4 12.58 -10.59 5.68
C SER A 4 11.38 -9.70 5.31
N HIS A 5 10.16 -10.24 5.24
CA HIS A 5 8.97 -9.50 4.80
C HIS A 5 8.55 -8.39 5.78
N SER A 6 8.99 -8.44 7.04
CA SER A 6 8.48 -7.58 8.12
C SER A 6 9.43 -6.47 8.57
N ASN A 7 10.52 -6.18 7.84
CA ASN A 7 11.45 -5.12 8.26
C ASN A 7 11.06 -3.78 7.61
N PRO A 8 10.50 -2.80 8.35
CA PRO A 8 10.03 -1.53 7.79
C PRO A 8 11.09 -0.73 7.02
N LYS A 9 12.36 -0.93 7.37
CA LYS A 9 13.49 -0.24 6.74
C LYS A 9 13.76 -0.69 5.31
N ASP A 10 13.30 -1.89 4.96
CA ASP A 10 13.46 -2.45 3.61
C ASP A 10 12.34 -1.98 2.67
N TRP A 11 11.32 -1.31 3.20
CA TRP A 11 10.18 -0.80 2.45
C TRP A 11 10.31 0.69 2.17
N LYS A 12 9.79 1.11 1.02
CA LYS A 12 9.69 2.49 0.56
C LYS A 12 8.27 2.78 0.08
N ILE A 13 7.84 4.03 0.22
CA ILE A 13 6.54 4.48 -0.26
C ILE A 13 6.75 5.32 -1.51
N ILE A 14 6.24 4.84 -2.63
CA ILE A 14 6.33 5.46 -3.94
C ILE A 14 4.99 6.11 -4.26
N GLU A 15 5.00 7.40 -4.59
CA GLU A 15 3.81 8.10 -5.08
C GLU A 15 3.62 7.77 -6.56
N THR A 16 2.60 6.97 -6.88
CA THR A 16 2.36 6.50 -8.25
C THR A 16 1.34 7.35 -9.00
N SER A 17 0.60 8.21 -8.28
CA SER A 17 -0.36 9.14 -8.88
C SER A 17 -0.08 10.57 -8.46
N SER A 18 -0.10 11.48 -9.44
CA SER A 18 0.19 12.91 -9.26
C SER A 18 -0.77 13.64 -8.31
N GLY A 19 -1.85 12.98 -7.87
CA GLY A 19 -2.78 13.48 -6.87
C GLY A 19 -2.50 13.05 -5.42
N GLY A 20 -1.45 12.26 -5.15
CA GLY A 20 -1.01 11.89 -3.79
C GLY A 20 -1.90 10.88 -3.04
N LEU A 21 -2.96 10.37 -3.69
CA LEU A 21 -3.91 9.41 -3.14
C LEU A 21 -3.48 7.95 -3.37
N GLU A 22 -2.69 7.69 -4.41
CA GLU A 22 -2.26 6.34 -4.79
C GLU A 22 -0.77 6.21 -4.46
N ARG A 23 -0.47 5.29 -3.53
CA ARG A 23 0.87 5.06 -3.00
C ARG A 23 1.14 3.58 -3.02
N ASP A 24 2.30 3.21 -3.53
CA ASP A 24 2.77 1.84 -3.60
C ASP A 24 3.86 1.62 -2.57
N PHE A 25 3.78 0.50 -1.86
CA PHE A 25 4.83 0.02 -0.99
C PHE A 25 5.77 -0.84 -1.83
N TYR A 26 7.04 -0.44 -1.91
CA TYR A 26 8.09 -1.18 -2.60
C TYR A 26 9.10 -1.70 -1.59
N ASN A 27 9.34 -3.01 -1.57
CA ASN A 27 10.38 -3.64 -0.80
C ASN A 27 11.67 -3.69 -1.63
N GLU A 28 12.66 -2.89 -1.28
CA GLU A 28 13.92 -2.82 -2.02
C GLU A 28 14.75 -4.10 -1.92
N LYS A 29 14.56 -4.85 -0.84
CA LYS A 29 15.35 -6.05 -0.56
C LYS A 29 14.84 -7.26 -1.36
N THR A 30 13.53 -7.37 -1.53
CA THR A 30 12.91 -8.47 -2.29
C THR A 30 12.55 -8.08 -3.72
N GLY A 31 12.45 -6.78 -4.01
CA GLY A 31 11.94 -6.24 -5.28
C GLY A 31 10.42 -6.30 -5.42
N GLU A 32 9.70 -6.59 -4.33
CA GLU A 32 8.24 -6.66 -4.34
C GLU A 32 7.61 -5.27 -4.31
N SER A 33 6.53 -5.06 -5.07
CA SER A 33 5.68 -3.87 -4.97
C SER A 33 4.23 -4.25 -4.71
N THR A 34 3.56 -3.48 -3.86
CA THR A 34 2.14 -3.65 -3.56
C THR A 34 1.48 -2.32 -3.32
N TRP A 35 0.28 -2.16 -3.87
CA TRP A 35 -0.57 -1.01 -3.62
C TRP A 35 -1.38 -1.16 -2.30
N TYR A 36 -1.51 -2.38 -1.81
CA TYR A 36 -2.16 -2.66 -0.53
C TYR A 36 -1.12 -2.77 0.59
N THR A 37 -1.59 -2.62 1.83
CA THR A 37 -0.84 -2.93 3.05
C THR A 37 -0.11 -4.28 2.90
N PRO A 38 1.23 -4.30 3.04
CA PRO A 38 1.99 -5.54 3.01
C PRO A 38 1.48 -6.54 4.04
N GLU A 39 1.32 -7.80 3.63
CA GLU A 39 0.81 -8.83 4.52
C GLU A 39 1.79 -9.08 5.68
N GLY A 40 1.27 -9.07 6.91
CA GLY A 40 2.07 -9.23 8.11
C GLY A 40 2.75 -7.96 8.63
N MET A 41 2.47 -6.78 8.05
CA MET A 41 2.84 -5.49 8.65
C MET A 41 1.71 -4.91 9.49
N SER A 42 2.04 -4.45 10.69
CA SER A 42 1.14 -3.67 11.53
C SER A 42 1.20 -2.17 11.18
N ALA A 43 0.22 -1.40 11.66
CA ALA A 43 0.21 0.06 11.47
C ALA A 43 1.49 0.73 12.03
N SER A 44 2.01 0.21 13.13
CA SER A 44 3.27 0.65 13.73
C SER A 44 4.47 0.35 12.82
N ASP A 45 4.47 -0.79 12.13
CA ASP A 45 5.53 -1.16 11.18
C ASP A 45 5.50 -0.24 9.97
N ILE A 46 4.31 0.04 9.43
CA ILE A 46 4.16 0.98 8.32
C ILE A 46 4.62 2.38 8.74
N LEU A 47 4.27 2.83 9.94
CA LEU A 47 4.72 4.14 10.44
C LEU A 47 6.25 4.20 10.68
N ALA A 48 6.89 3.04 10.88
CA ALA A 48 8.33 2.93 11.02
C ALA A 48 9.08 2.94 9.67
N ILE A 49 8.37 2.92 8.54
CA ILE A 49 8.97 3.15 7.22
C ILE A 49 9.51 4.59 7.18
N PRO A 50 10.75 4.82 6.71
CA PRO A 50 11.38 6.14 6.73
C PRO A 50 10.51 7.25 6.11
N ASP A 51 9.84 6.93 4.99
CA ASP A 51 8.99 7.86 4.25
C ASP A 51 7.55 7.95 4.78
N ALA A 52 7.13 7.08 5.70
CA ALA A 52 5.74 7.03 6.16
C ALA A 52 5.29 8.30 6.86
N LYS A 53 6.19 8.96 7.59
CA LYS A 53 5.90 10.23 8.28
C LYS A 53 5.52 11.37 7.34
N LYS A 54 5.83 11.26 6.04
CA LYS A 54 5.37 12.22 5.02
C LYS A 54 3.85 12.14 4.81
N TYR A 55 3.26 10.98 5.07
CA TYR A 55 1.86 10.67 4.74
C TYR A 55 0.97 10.47 5.96
N TRP A 56 1.52 9.83 6.99
CA TRP A 56 0.83 9.52 8.23
C TRP A 56 1.69 9.97 9.41
N SER A 57 1.11 10.77 10.29
CA SER A 57 1.77 11.26 11.50
C SER A 57 1.50 10.36 12.70
N THR A 58 0.42 9.59 12.68
CA THR A 58 0.00 8.72 13.80
C THR A 58 -0.38 7.32 13.34
N VAL A 59 -0.29 6.37 14.27
CA VAL A 59 -0.69 4.97 14.05
C VAL A 59 -2.17 4.88 13.65
N GLU A 60 -3.04 5.70 14.26
CA GLU A 60 -4.47 5.73 13.92
C GLU A 60 -4.74 6.09 12.46
N GLN A 61 -3.97 7.02 11.88
CA GLN A 61 -4.10 7.36 10.46
C GLN A 61 -3.69 6.21 9.55
N VAL A 62 -2.67 5.45 9.96
CA VAL A 62 -2.23 4.25 9.25
C VAL A 62 -3.27 3.14 9.40
N GLU A 63 -3.85 2.93 10.58
CA GLU A 63 -4.91 1.95 10.80
C GLU A 63 -6.16 2.23 9.97
N LEU A 64 -6.57 3.50 9.89
CA LEU A 64 -7.66 3.93 9.01
C LEU A 64 -7.33 3.59 7.55
N TYR A 65 -6.13 3.94 7.09
CA TYR A 65 -5.67 3.62 5.74
C TYR A 65 -5.65 2.10 5.47
N ILE A 66 -5.17 1.29 6.41
CA ILE A 66 -5.17 -0.19 6.29
C ILE A 66 -6.61 -0.70 6.15
N ARG A 67 -7.54 -0.19 6.97
CA ARG A 67 -8.96 -0.58 6.89
C ARG A 67 -9.60 -0.15 5.57
N GLU A 68 -9.32 1.06 5.09
CA GLU A 68 -9.79 1.55 3.79
C GLU A 68 -9.24 0.72 2.64
N MET A 69 -7.93 0.42 2.65
CA MET A 69 -7.29 -0.42 1.65
C MET A 69 -7.75 -1.87 1.71
N ALA A 70 -8.02 -2.41 2.90
CA ALA A 70 -8.61 -3.74 3.05
C ALA A 70 -10.05 -3.78 2.51
N ALA A 71 -10.85 -2.75 2.77
CA ALA A 71 -12.19 -2.62 2.20
C ALA A 71 -12.14 -2.43 0.67
N GLN A 72 -11.17 -1.67 0.17
CA GLN A 72 -10.93 -1.49 -1.26
C GLN A 72 -10.47 -2.81 -1.90
N LYS A 73 -9.56 -3.56 -1.27
CA LYS A 73 -9.17 -4.91 -1.70
C LYS A 73 -10.34 -5.88 -1.67
N ALA A 74 -11.22 -5.81 -0.67
CA ALA A 74 -12.41 -6.65 -0.62
C ALA A 74 -13.43 -6.29 -1.72
N LYS A 75 -13.53 -5.00 -2.08
CA LYS A 75 -14.48 -4.50 -3.09
C LYS A 75 -13.96 -4.59 -4.53
N TYR A 76 -12.65 -4.44 -4.73
CA TYR A 76 -11.99 -4.34 -6.05
C TYR A 76 -10.88 -5.37 -6.26
N GLY A 77 -10.30 -5.93 -5.20
CA GLY A 77 -9.18 -6.90 -5.26
C GLY A 77 -9.54 -8.31 -5.76
N GLY A 78 -10.67 -8.46 -6.46
CA GLY A 78 -11.00 -9.61 -7.32
C GLY A 78 -11.27 -9.23 -8.78
N LYS A 79 -11.18 -7.95 -9.13
CA LYS A 79 -11.31 -7.43 -10.50
C LYS A 79 -10.25 -6.37 -10.72
N ASP A 80 -9.18 -6.78 -11.39
CA ASP A 80 -8.22 -5.92 -12.07
C ASP A 80 -8.84 -4.58 -12.43
N VAL A 81 -8.38 -3.51 -11.79
CA VAL A 81 -8.83 -2.13 -12.03
C VAL A 81 -8.62 -1.73 -13.51
N LYS A 82 -7.77 -2.47 -14.24
CA LYS A 82 -7.63 -2.38 -15.70
C LYS A 82 -8.92 -2.68 -16.48
N ASP A 83 -9.81 -3.54 -15.98
CA ASP A 83 -11.05 -3.92 -16.70
C ASP A 83 -12.13 -2.82 -16.58
N GLN A 84 -12.20 -2.13 -15.45
CA GLN A 84 -13.22 -1.09 -15.24
C GLN A 84 -12.95 0.22 -15.99
N LEU A 85 -11.67 0.54 -16.27
CA LEU A 85 -11.35 1.70 -17.10
C LEU A 85 -11.72 1.45 -18.58
N GLU A 86 -11.67 0.21 -19.05
CA GLU A 86 -12.11 -0.14 -20.40
C GLU A 86 -13.64 -0.21 -20.52
N ALA A 87 -14.34 -0.65 -19.46
CA ALA A 87 -15.81 -0.64 -19.43
C ALA A 87 -16.43 0.77 -19.49
N LYS A 88 -15.73 1.80 -19.00
CA LYS A 88 -16.15 3.20 -19.12
C LYS A 88 -15.76 3.87 -20.45
N ARG A 89 -14.90 3.25 -21.27
CA ARG A 89 -14.53 3.76 -22.61
C ARG A 89 -15.38 3.18 -23.74
N LYS A 90 -16.23 2.19 -23.46
CA LYS A 90 -17.14 1.55 -24.43
C LYS A 90 -18.62 1.84 -24.17
N ALA A 91 -18.96 2.75 -23.25
CA ALA A 91 -20.32 3.21 -22.99
C ALA A 91 -20.62 4.52 -23.72
#